data_AF-A0A176Z9H3-F1
#
_entry.id   AF-A0A176Z9H3-F1
#
_cell.length_a   1.000
_cell.length_b   1.000
_cell.length_c   1.000
_cell.angle_alpha   90.00
_cell.angle_beta   90.00
_cell.angle_gamma   90.00
#
_symmetry.space_group_name_H-M   'P 1'
#
loop_
_entity.id
_entity.type
_entity.pdbx_description
1 polymer ?
#
loop_
_entity_poly.entity_id
_entity_poly.type
_entity_poly.pdbx_seq_one_letter_code
_entity_poly.pdbx_strand_id
1 'polypeptide(L)' 'MNRLVEIRSQESLCRERAAFDSERRVFWLTQAEEWKQRALDEIAHHFRECNLARAELARG' A
#
# COMPACT_ATOMS: atom_id res chain seq x y z
N MET A 1 9.27 6.19 -1.95
CA MET A 1 9.05 5.77 -0.54
C MET A 1 8.00 6.59 0.21
N ASN A 2 7.89 7.93 0.05
CA ASN A 2 6.85 8.73 0.74
C ASN A 2 5.42 8.27 0.43
N ARG A 3 5.13 7.94 -0.83
CA ARG A 3 3.81 7.44 -1.26
C ARG A 3 3.37 6.15 -0.55
N LEU A 4 4.30 5.23 -0.28
CA LEU A 4 4.02 4.00 0.46
C LEU A 4 3.64 4.27 1.92
N VAL A 5 4.32 5.24 2.56
CA VAL A 5 4.03 5.65 3.93
C VAL A 5 2.64 6.27 4.01
N GLU A 6 2.27 7.12 3.04
CA GLU A 6 0.94 7.71 2.95
C GLU A 6 -0.15 6.64 2.76
N ILE A 7 0.06 5.68 1.86
CA ILE A 7 -0.87 4.56 1.64
C ILE A 7 -1.07 3.75 2.93
N ARG A 8 0.01 3.44 3.65
CA ARG A 8 -0.06 2.67 4.91
C ARG A 8 -0.74 3.46 6.04
N SER A 9 -0.56 4.78 6.06
CA SER A 9 -1.27 5.66 7.00
C SER A 9 -2.78 5.62 6.76
N GLN A 10 -3.22 5.68 5.50
CA GLN A 10 -4.63 5.57 5.13
C GLN A 10 -5.24 4.21 5.49
N GLU A 11 -4.51 3.11 5.27
CA GLU A 11 -4.93 1.78 5.73
C GLU A 11 -5.18 1.77 7.25
N SER A 12 -4.22 2.28 8.02
CA SER A 12 -4.32 2.31 9.49
C SER A 12 -5.53 3.13 9.96
N LEU A 13 -5.77 4.28 9.34
CA LEU A 13 -6.94 5.11 9.65
C LEU A 13 -8.25 4.39 9.36
N CYS A 14 -8.34 3.64 8.25
CA CYS A 14 -9.52 2.84 7.95
C CYS A 14 -9.74 1.72 8.98
N ARG A 15 -8.69 1.05 9.44
CA ARG A 15 -8.80 0.01 10.49
C ARG A 15 -9.22 0.61 11.84
N GLU A 16 -8.69 1.77 12.19
CA GLU A 16 -9.08 2.49 13.40
C GLU A 16 -10.57 2.86 13.35
N ARG A 17 -11.03 3.44 12.23
CA ARG A 17 -12.45 3.74 12.04
C ARG A 17 -13.33 2.49 12.10
N ALA A 18 -12.89 1.37 11.52
CA ALA A 18 -13.62 0.11 11.60
C ALA A 18 -13.76 -0.43 13.05
N ALA A 19 -12.86 -0.05 13.96
CA ALA A 19 -12.92 -0.44 15.36
C ALA A 19 -13.95 0.39 16.14
N PHE A 20 -14.14 1.66 15.78
CA PHE A 20 -15.05 2.59 16.46
C PHE A 20 -16.44 2.69 15.81
N ASP A 21 -16.56 2.42 14.51
CA ASP A 21 -17.79 2.49 13.73
C ASP A 21 -18.26 1.07 13.37
N SER A 22 -19.05 0.47 14.27
CA SER A 22 -19.58 -0.89 14.12
C SER A 22 -20.60 -1.01 12.98
N GLU A 23 -21.33 0.06 12.68
CA GLU A 23 -22.37 0.12 11.65
C GLU A 23 -21.76 0.08 10.25
N ARG A 24 -20.62 0.78 10.05
CA ARG A 24 -19.88 0.82 8.78
C ARG A 24 -18.59 0.02 8.83
N ARG A 25 -18.44 -0.87 9.80
CA ARG A 25 -17.21 -1.67 10.00
C ARG A 25 -16.78 -2.36 8.71
N VAL A 26 -17.70 -3.02 8.02
CA VAL A 26 -17.41 -3.74 6.76
C VAL A 26 -16.93 -2.77 5.69
N PHE A 27 -17.57 -1.60 5.55
CA PHE A 27 -17.14 -0.57 4.60
C PHE A 27 -15.70 -0.10 4.89
N TRP A 28 -15.38 0.19 6.14
CA TRP A 28 -14.05 0.63 6.53
C TRP A 28 -13.00 -0.47 6.36
N LEU A 29 -13.34 -1.74 6.62
CA LEU A 29 -12.45 -2.87 6.38
C LEU A 29 -12.19 -3.10 4.89
N THR A 30 -13.19 -2.97 4.03
CA THR A 30 -13.01 -3.03 2.58
C THR A 30 -12.07 -1.93 2.09
N GLN A 31 -12.27 -0.70 2.57
CA GLN A 31 -11.37 0.42 2.27
C GLN A 31 -9.93 0.17 2.76
N ALA A 32 -9.76 -0.42 3.95
CA ALA A 32 -8.44 -0.80 4.44
C ALA A 32 -7.76 -1.84 3.53
N GLU A 33 -8.51 -2.84 3.05
CA GLU A 33 -7.95 -3.85 2.15
C GLU A 33 -7.56 -3.25 0.78
N GLU A 34 -8.33 -2.31 0.25
CA GLU A 34 -7.96 -1.57 -0.98
C GLU A 34 -6.65 -0.79 -0.80
N TRP A 35 -6.47 -0.11 0.33
CA TRP A 35 -5.22 0.60 0.64
C TRP A 35 -4.04 -0.34 0.80
N LYS A 36 -4.23 -1.46 1.49
CA LYS A 36 -3.21 -2.50 1.61
C LYS A 36 -2.78 -3.03 0.25
N GLN A 37 -3.74 -3.29 -0.64
CA GLN A 37 -3.43 -3.77 -2.00
C GLN A 37 -2.64 -2.74 -2.80
N ARG A 38 -3.02 -1.46 -2.73
CA ARG A 38 -2.24 -0.37 -3.35
C ARG A 38 -0.82 -0.28 -2.79
N ALA A 39 -0.62 -0.57 -1.50
CA ALA A 39 0.70 -0.59 -0.89
C ALA A 39 1.57 -1.71 -1.49
N LEU A 40 0.98 -2.89 -1.68
CA LEU A 40 1.64 -4.04 -2.29
C LEU A 40 1.99 -3.78 -3.75
N ASP A 41 1.09 -3.13 -4.50
CA ASP A 41 1.34 -2.77 -5.89
C ASP A 41 2.49 -1.75 -6.02
N GLU A 42 2.54 -0.74 -5.14
CA GLU A 42 3.63 0.24 -5.08
C GLU A 42 4.98 -0.43 -4.74
N ILE A 43 4.99 -1.35 -3.77
CA ILE A 43 6.19 -2.13 -3.41
C ILE A 43 6.64 -2.98 -4.61
N ALA A 44 5.71 -3.67 -5.27
CA ALA A 44 6.01 -4.52 -6.41
C ALA A 44 6.51 -3.70 -7.61
N HIS A 45 5.95 -2.51 -7.83
CA HIS A 45 6.41 -1.58 -8.86
C HIS A 45 7.85 -1.14 -8.61
N HIS A 46 8.14 -0.62 -7.42
CA HIS A 46 9.50 -0.20 -7.07
C HIS A 46 10.50 -1.37 -7.09
N PHE A 47 10.09 -2.56 -6.68
CA PHE A 47 10.94 -3.75 -6.78
C PHE A 47 11.28 -4.08 -8.24
N ARG A 48 10.32 -3.99 -9.15
CA ARG A 48 10.56 -4.18 -10.59
C ARG A 48 11.49 -3.12 -11.15
N GLU A 49 11.25 -1.85 -10.84
CA GLU A 49 12.09 -0.74 -11.29
C GLU A 49 13.54 -0.90 -10.82
N CYS A 50 13.75 -1.22 -9.54
CA CYS A 50 15.08 -1.38 -8.96
C CYS A 50 15.84 -2.57 -9.58
N ASN A 51 15.15 -3.68 -9.86
CA ASN A 51 15.75 -4.81 -10.55
C ASN A 51 16.07 -4.53 -12.02
N LEU A 52 15.23 -3.75 -12.70
CA LEU A 52 15.48 -3.33 -14.09
C LEU A 52 16.72 -2.43 -14.17
N ALA A 53 16.79 -1.40 -13.32
CA ALA A 53 17.93 -0.49 -13.24
C ALA A 53 19.24 -1.23 -12.91
N ARG A 54 19.19 -2.22 -12.01
CA ARG A 54 20.35 -3.06 -11.69
C ARG A 54 20.77 -3.96 -12.85
N ALA A 55 19.82 -4.49 -13.62
CA ALA A 55 20.11 -5.31 -14.79
C ALA A 55 20.72 -4.51 -15.94
N GLU A 56 20.32 -3.24 -16.10
CA GLU A 56 20.91 -2.31 -17.07
C GLU A 56 22.34 -1.91 -16.68
N LEU A 57 22.58 -1.61 -15.40
CA LEU A 57 23.92 -1.35 -14.87
C LEU A 57 24.88 -2.55 -14.99
N ALA A 58 24.37 -3.78 -14.92
CA ALA A 58 25.21 -4.99 -15.06
C ALA A 58 25.59 -5.32 -16.52
N ARG A 59 25.01 -4.62 -17.51
CA ARG A 59 25.29 -4.83 -18.94
C ARG A 59 26.20 -3.76 -19.57
N GLY A 60 26.52 -2.70 -18.82
CA GLY A 60 27.45 -1.64 -19.23
C GLY A 60 28.82 -1.84 -18.60
#